data_AF-A0A8S9YYV0-F1
#
_entry.id   AF-A0A8S9YYV0-F1
#
_cell.length_a   1.000
_cell.length_b   1.000
_cell.length_c   1.000
_cell.angle_alpha   90.00
_cell.angle_beta   90.00
_cell.angle_gamma   90.00
#
_symmetry.space_group_name_H-M   'P 1'
#
loop_
_entity.id
_entity.type
_entity.pdbx_description
1 polymer ?
#
loop_
_entity_poly.entity_id
_entity_poly.type
_entity_poly.pdbx_seq_one_letter_code
_entity_poly.pdbx_strand_id
1 'polypeptide(L)'
;VYIWTLKNGDLVGVAFVDSELYIHSLLCVKNLVLAADVLKSIHLLRFQSDLRVLSVVSRDNIPREVYTSNFFVDGRRLGFAVSDEHGNVVIYSYDPLDSSSRSGRRLVRRADLRLPARATCSLRVANRLRHALLSVKPSSHTTQPITSSATGVNAPESSEPLISTAALSGGQKTALTASMQASTPTVDPERLKHSIYLGTQSGAVFLLGPLRDKMYSRLRITEKNLIHHFGPTCGMLPKSCWNYRSPLPELANPCGQVADADLLWRYLVIPHSQRLEIARKSGQSLEGIMDDIAELNATSLHF
;
A
#
# COMPACT_ATOMS: atom_id res chain seq x y z
N VAL A 1 17.82 -23.82 -2.47
CA VAL A 1 16.53 -23.65 -3.21
C VAL A 1 16.76 -23.95 -4.68
N TYR A 2 15.93 -24.78 -5.30
CA TYR A 2 16.06 -25.19 -6.71
C TYR A 2 14.84 -24.75 -7.53
N ILE A 3 15.07 -24.39 -8.79
CA ILE A 3 14.03 -24.15 -9.79
C ILE A 3 14.09 -25.29 -10.80
N TRP A 4 12.96 -25.97 -10.98
CA TRP A 4 12.79 -27.08 -11.90
C TRP A 4 11.84 -26.69 -13.02
N THR A 5 12.05 -27.24 -14.21
CA THR A 5 11.07 -27.18 -15.31
C THR A 5 10.61 -28.59 -15.63
N LEU A 6 9.30 -28.77 -15.75
CA LEU A 6 8.70 -30.03 -16.17
C LEU A 6 8.82 -30.17 -17.70
N LYS A 7 9.53 -31.20 -18.17
CA LYS A 7 9.66 -31.54 -19.59
C LYS A 7 9.43 -33.03 -19.79
N ASN A 8 8.48 -33.39 -20.65
CA ASN A 8 8.19 -34.78 -21.01
C ASN A 8 7.95 -35.72 -19.81
N GLY A 9 7.41 -35.20 -18.71
CA GLY A 9 7.17 -35.96 -17.47
C GLY A 9 8.32 -35.91 -16.46
N ASP A 10 9.50 -35.42 -16.85
CA ASP A 10 10.68 -35.32 -15.98
C ASP A 10 10.93 -33.90 -15.48
N LEU A 11 11.46 -33.79 -14.27
CA LEU A 11 11.90 -32.52 -13.68
C LEU A 11 13.35 -32.25 -14.06
N VAL A 12 13.58 -31.21 -14.87
CA VAL A 12 14.91 -30.77 -15.26
C VAL A 12 15.31 -29.55 -14.43
N GLY A 13 16.46 -29.64 -13.75
CA GLY A 13 17.01 -28.54 -12.95
C GLY A 13 17.41 -27.36 -13.84
N VAL A 14 16.93 -26.16 -13.52
CA VAL A 14 17.21 -24.93 -14.27
C VAL A 14 18.19 -24.04 -13.53
N ALA A 15 17.93 -23.78 -12.25
CA ALA A 15 18.73 -22.89 -11.43
C ALA A 15 18.71 -23.37 -9.98
N PHE A 16 19.72 -22.97 -9.21
CA PHE A 16 19.76 -23.17 -7.78
C PHE A 16 20.40 -21.98 -7.08
N VAL A 17 20.11 -21.85 -5.80
CA VAL A 17 20.79 -20.92 -4.89
C VAL A 17 20.94 -21.58 -3.54
N ASP A 18 22.07 -21.35 -2.90
CA ASP A 18 22.33 -21.84 -1.55
C ASP A 18 21.48 -21.07 -0.54
N SER A 19 20.93 -21.80 0.45
CA SER A 19 20.20 -21.23 1.58
C SER A 19 21.06 -21.28 2.83
N GLU A 20 20.84 -20.37 3.78
CA GLU A 20 21.67 -20.29 4.98
C GLU A 20 21.35 -21.38 6.01
N LEU A 21 20.08 -21.54 6.42
CA LEU A 21 19.69 -22.51 7.44
C LEU A 21 18.57 -23.44 6.97
N TYR A 22 17.32 -22.99 7.02
CA TYR A 22 16.17 -23.77 6.61
C TYR A 22 15.06 -22.85 6.12
N ILE A 23 14.68 -23.03 4.85
CA ILE A 23 13.60 -22.26 4.22
C ILE A 23 12.30 -23.03 4.40
N HIS A 24 11.39 -22.51 5.21
CA HIS A 24 10.08 -23.14 5.44
C HIS A 24 8.98 -22.60 4.52
N SER A 25 9.15 -21.41 3.94
CA SER A 25 8.17 -20.82 3.03
C SER A 25 8.84 -20.10 1.86
N LEU A 26 8.27 -20.31 0.67
CA LEU A 26 8.65 -19.66 -0.58
C LEU A 26 7.41 -19.06 -1.24
N LEU A 27 7.44 -17.75 -1.47
CA LEU A 27 6.38 -17.04 -2.19
C LEU A 27 6.93 -16.39 -3.45
N CYS A 28 6.23 -16.56 -4.57
CA CYS A 28 6.70 -16.08 -5.86
C CYS A 28 5.78 -14.98 -6.41
N VAL A 29 6.35 -13.91 -6.92
CA VAL A 29 5.66 -12.90 -7.74
C VAL A 29 6.51 -12.59 -8.96
N LYS A 30 5.99 -12.93 -10.15
CA LYS A 30 6.72 -12.82 -11.42
C LYS A 30 8.08 -13.52 -11.33
N ASN A 31 9.17 -12.77 -11.43
CA ASN A 31 10.55 -13.24 -11.38
C ASN A 31 11.22 -13.05 -10.01
N LEU A 32 10.46 -12.61 -9.00
CA LEU A 32 10.92 -12.45 -7.63
C LEU A 32 10.41 -13.61 -6.77
N VAL A 33 11.28 -14.08 -5.87
CA VAL A 33 10.96 -15.12 -4.90
C VAL A 33 11.33 -14.59 -3.51
N LEU A 34 10.35 -14.58 -2.61
CA LEU A 34 10.53 -14.27 -1.20
C LEU A 34 10.72 -15.60 -0.46
N ALA A 35 11.92 -15.83 0.06
CA ALA A 35 12.24 -16.99 0.87
C ALA A 35 12.26 -16.60 2.35
N ALA A 36 11.46 -17.27 3.16
CA ALA A 36 11.48 -17.12 4.61
C ALA A 36 12.35 -18.22 5.21
N ASP A 37 13.40 -17.80 5.92
CA ASP A 37 14.24 -18.69 6.71
C ASP A 37 13.72 -18.74 8.15
N VAL A 38 13.86 -19.89 8.80
CA VAL A 38 13.38 -20.09 10.17
C VAL A 38 14.09 -19.19 11.17
N LEU A 39 15.39 -18.87 11.03
CA LEU A 39 16.11 -18.00 11.97
C LEU A 39 16.73 -16.76 11.31
N LYS A 40 16.94 -16.79 9.99
CA LYS A 40 17.62 -15.72 9.23
C LYS A 40 16.66 -14.76 8.55
N SER A 41 15.46 -14.54 9.13
CA SER A 41 14.46 -13.61 8.60
C SER A 41 14.10 -13.94 7.14
N ILE A 42 14.05 -12.95 6.24
CA ILE A 42 13.67 -13.13 4.84
C ILE A 42 14.79 -12.79 3.86
N HIS A 43 14.81 -13.54 2.75
CA HIS A 43 15.68 -13.33 1.60
C HIS A 43 14.82 -13.02 0.36
N LEU A 44 15.16 -11.94 -0.34
CA LEU A 44 14.59 -11.61 -1.65
C LEU A 44 15.51 -12.15 -2.73
N LEU A 45 15.01 -13.11 -3.51
CA LEU A 45 15.70 -13.72 -4.63
C LEU A 45 15.09 -13.23 -5.94
N ARG A 46 15.90 -13.21 -7.01
CA ARG A 46 15.47 -12.92 -8.37
C ARG A 46 15.92 -14.02 -9.30
N PHE A 47 14.97 -14.53 -10.06
CA PHE A 47 15.23 -15.45 -11.15
C PHE A 47 15.37 -14.67 -12.46
N GLN A 48 16.46 -14.88 -13.18
CA GLN A 48 16.65 -14.36 -14.53
C GLN A 48 16.49 -15.52 -15.51
N SER A 49 15.37 -15.53 -16.24
CA SER A 49 15.04 -16.58 -17.22
C SER A 49 16.12 -16.73 -18.30
N ASP A 50 16.67 -15.61 -18.75
CA ASP A 50 17.58 -15.55 -19.89
C ASP A 50 18.92 -16.21 -19.56
N LEU A 51 19.41 -15.97 -18.34
CA LEU A 51 20.65 -16.54 -17.84
C LEU A 51 20.44 -17.88 -17.13
N ARG A 52 19.20 -18.25 -16.82
CA ARG A 52 18.85 -19.41 -15.96
C ARG A 52 19.56 -19.35 -14.61
N VAL A 53 19.69 -18.15 -14.04
CA VAL A 53 20.37 -17.93 -12.75
C VAL A 53 19.35 -17.44 -11.72
N LEU A 54 19.44 -18.00 -10.51
CA LEU A 54 18.74 -17.53 -9.33
C LEU A 54 19.75 -16.84 -8.42
N SER A 55 19.53 -15.56 -8.12
CA SER A 55 20.44 -14.76 -7.30
C SER A 55 19.74 -14.12 -6.12
N VAL A 56 20.47 -13.92 -5.03
CA VAL A 56 20.01 -13.14 -3.87
C VAL A 56 20.12 -11.65 -4.23
N VAL A 57 19.00 -10.94 -4.20
CA VAL A 57 18.95 -9.49 -4.46
C VAL A 57 19.18 -8.71 -3.17
N SER A 58 18.46 -9.09 -2.11
CA SER A 58 18.45 -8.37 -0.84
C SER A 58 18.06 -9.30 0.29
N ARG A 59 18.42 -8.95 1.53
CA ARG A 59 18.05 -9.72 2.71
C ARG A 59 17.84 -8.83 3.92
N ASP A 60 17.14 -9.33 4.93
CA ASP A 60 17.18 -8.72 6.25
C ASP A 60 18.42 -9.25 7.00
N ASN A 61 19.18 -8.34 7.62
CA ASN A 61 20.38 -8.71 8.37
C ASN A 61 20.08 -8.99 9.85
N ILE A 62 18.87 -8.66 10.30
CA ILE A 62 18.46 -8.90 11.68
C ILE A 62 17.90 -10.33 11.74
N PRO A 63 18.53 -11.24 12.51
CA PRO A 63 18.01 -12.59 12.67
C PRO A 63 16.64 -12.51 13.34
N ARG A 64 15.67 -13.25 12.77
CA ARG A 64 14.30 -13.26 13.24
C ARG A 64 13.68 -14.59 12.92
N GLU A 65 12.92 -15.10 13.88
CA GLU A 65 12.14 -16.30 13.69
C GLU A 65 10.88 -15.99 12.90
N VAL A 66 10.83 -16.40 11.62
CA VAL A 66 9.71 -16.07 10.74
C VAL A 66 8.63 -17.14 10.84
N TYR A 67 7.41 -16.74 11.21
CA TYR A 67 6.26 -17.64 11.24
C TYR A 67 5.56 -17.66 9.89
N THR A 68 4.95 -16.53 9.52
CA THR A 68 4.39 -16.33 8.17
C THR A 68 5.00 -15.09 7.52
N SER A 69 5.14 -15.15 6.20
CA SER A 69 5.50 -14.02 5.34
C SER A 69 4.47 -13.87 4.21
N ASN A 70 4.33 -12.67 3.65
CA ASN A 70 3.53 -12.42 2.46
C ASN A 70 4.01 -11.18 1.70
N PHE A 71 3.52 -11.00 0.47
CA PHE A 71 3.72 -9.76 -0.27
C PHE A 71 2.72 -8.70 0.21
N PHE A 72 3.20 -7.50 0.47
CA PHE A 72 2.35 -6.34 0.77
C PHE A 72 2.27 -5.46 -0.47
N VAL A 73 1.11 -5.40 -1.13
CA VAL A 73 0.97 -4.71 -2.42
C VAL A 73 0.22 -3.40 -2.22
N ASP A 74 0.96 -2.30 -2.30
CA ASP A 74 0.43 -0.93 -2.23
C ASP A 74 0.45 -0.29 -3.62
N GLY A 75 -0.51 -0.68 -4.44
CA GLY A 75 -0.65 -0.18 -5.80
C GLY A 75 0.53 -0.57 -6.69
N ARG A 76 1.46 0.39 -6.88
CA ARG A 76 2.71 0.16 -7.65
C ARG A 76 3.89 -0.22 -6.76
N ARG A 77 3.78 -0.08 -5.44
CA ARG A 77 4.81 -0.42 -4.48
C ARG A 77 4.63 -1.86 -4.01
N LEU A 78 5.74 -2.57 -3.87
CA LEU A 78 5.79 -3.92 -3.35
C LEU A 78 6.59 -3.92 -2.05
N GLY A 79 5.97 -4.43 -1.00
CA GLY A 79 6.60 -4.70 0.28
C GLY A 79 6.52 -6.19 0.63
N PHE A 80 7.16 -6.54 1.74
CA PHE A 80 7.25 -7.89 2.25
C PHE A 80 6.83 -7.86 3.72
N ALA A 81 5.65 -8.39 4.01
CA ALA A 81 5.14 -8.55 5.37
C ALA A 81 5.75 -9.80 5.98
N VAL A 82 6.25 -9.69 7.21
CA VAL A 82 6.89 -10.76 7.96
C VAL A 82 6.34 -10.73 9.37
N SER A 83 5.95 -11.89 9.91
CA SER A 83 5.53 -12.05 11.30
C SER A 83 6.54 -12.89 12.07
N ASP A 84 6.69 -12.62 13.36
CA ASP A 84 7.62 -13.31 14.23
C ASP A 84 6.99 -14.06 15.42
N GLU A 85 7.86 -14.78 16.14
CA GLU A 85 7.51 -15.53 17.33
C GLU A 85 6.94 -14.67 18.46
N HIS A 86 7.19 -13.37 18.48
CA HIS A 86 6.68 -12.48 19.52
C HIS A 86 5.41 -11.74 19.10
N GLY A 87 4.84 -12.09 17.94
CA GLY A 87 3.68 -11.45 17.36
C GLY A 87 3.99 -10.10 16.70
N ASN A 88 5.26 -9.71 16.56
CA ASN A 88 5.58 -8.55 15.76
C ASN A 88 5.32 -8.84 14.29
N VAL A 89 4.86 -7.82 13.59
CA VAL A 89 4.69 -7.81 12.14
C VAL A 89 5.48 -6.65 11.59
N VAL A 90 6.34 -6.92 10.62
CA VAL A 90 7.23 -5.96 10.00
C VAL A 90 6.98 -5.96 8.50
N ILE A 91 6.83 -4.77 7.92
CA ILE A 91 6.74 -4.57 6.47
C ILE A 91 8.08 -4.03 5.98
N TYR A 92 8.76 -4.84 5.18
CA TYR A 92 9.98 -4.46 4.48
C TYR A 92 9.68 -3.95 3.08
N SER A 93 10.59 -3.17 2.52
CA SER A 93 10.60 -2.80 1.10
C SER A 93 12.02 -2.89 0.55
N TYR A 94 12.14 -3.15 -0.75
CA TYR A 94 13.40 -3.07 -1.46
C TYR A 94 13.53 -1.69 -2.10
N ASP A 95 14.48 -0.89 -1.61
CA ASP A 95 14.79 0.43 -2.15
C ASP A 95 16.31 0.64 -2.17
N PRO A 96 16.99 0.48 -3.32
CA PRO A 96 18.44 0.57 -3.40
C PRO A 96 18.97 2.01 -3.27
N LEU A 97 18.10 3.01 -3.40
CA LEU A 97 18.46 4.43 -3.29
C LEU A 97 18.52 4.89 -1.83
N ASP A 98 17.81 4.19 -0.94
CA ASP A 98 17.81 4.46 0.49
C ASP A 98 19.18 4.12 1.09
N SER A 99 19.77 5.04 1.86
CA SER A 99 21.09 4.85 2.49
C SER A 99 21.07 3.68 3.50
N SER A 100 19.93 3.43 4.14
CA SER A 100 19.75 2.32 5.08
C SER A 100 19.82 0.95 4.40
N SER A 101 19.58 0.88 3.09
CA SER A 101 19.60 -0.35 2.28
C SER A 101 21.01 -0.86 1.96
N ARG A 102 22.05 -0.03 2.19
CA ARG A 102 23.44 -0.35 1.79
C ARG A 102 23.53 -0.72 0.30
N SER A 103 23.04 0.17 -0.56
CA SER A 103 22.97 -0.02 -2.02
C SER A 103 22.13 -1.24 -2.43
N GLY A 104 20.99 -1.46 -1.76
CA GLY A 104 20.05 -2.54 -2.04
C GLY A 104 20.35 -3.88 -1.38
N ARG A 105 21.52 -4.07 -0.77
CA ARG A 105 21.89 -5.35 -0.12
C ARG A 105 21.02 -5.69 1.09
N ARG A 106 20.47 -4.67 1.76
CA ARG A 106 19.62 -4.79 2.95
C ARG A 106 18.20 -4.33 2.65
N LEU A 107 17.22 -5.10 3.09
CA LEU A 107 15.81 -4.71 3.07
C LEU A 107 15.55 -3.57 4.06
N VAL A 108 14.75 -2.59 3.65
CA VAL A 108 14.42 -1.42 4.45
C VAL A 108 13.10 -1.66 5.18
N ARG A 109 13.12 -1.54 6.51
CA ARG A 109 11.92 -1.58 7.35
C ARG A 109 11.09 -0.30 7.12
N ARG A 110 9.84 -0.43 6.66
CA ARG A 110 8.94 0.70 6.40
C ARG A 110 7.85 0.86 7.45
N ALA A 111 7.30 -0.26 7.92
CA ALA A 111 6.30 -0.27 8.99
C ALA A 111 6.56 -1.44 9.93
N ASP A 112 6.21 -1.26 11.20
CA ASP A 112 6.22 -2.30 12.22
C ASP A 112 5.06 -2.11 13.19
N LEU A 113 4.56 -3.25 13.69
CA LEU A 113 3.55 -3.32 14.71
C LEU A 113 3.72 -4.62 15.51
N ARG A 114 2.96 -4.75 16.59
CA ARG A 114 2.85 -5.97 17.38
C ARG A 114 1.40 -6.40 17.48
N LEU A 115 1.10 -7.62 17.05
CA LEU A 115 -0.18 -8.26 17.26
C LEU A 115 -0.28 -8.82 18.69
N PRO A 116 -1.50 -8.88 19.27
CA PRO A 116 -1.73 -9.50 20.58
C PRO A 116 -1.39 -11.00 20.61
N ALA A 117 -1.43 -11.67 19.47
CA ALA A 117 -1.14 -13.09 19.30
C ALA A 117 -0.26 -13.34 18.08
N ARG A 118 0.48 -14.45 18.09
CA ARG A 118 1.37 -14.85 17.00
C ARG A 118 0.57 -15.18 15.74
N ALA A 119 0.92 -14.55 14.63
CA ALA A 119 0.36 -14.88 13.32
C ALA A 119 1.05 -16.13 12.77
N THR A 120 0.29 -17.20 12.55
CA THR A 120 0.80 -18.49 12.07
C THR A 120 0.57 -18.68 10.57
N CYS A 121 -0.42 -17.98 10.00
CA CYS A 121 -0.71 -18.03 8.58
C CYS A 121 -1.12 -16.65 8.06
N SER A 122 -0.97 -16.46 6.75
CA SER A 122 -1.39 -15.24 6.07
C SER A 122 -2.08 -15.53 4.74
N LEU A 123 -3.10 -14.74 4.43
CA LEU A 123 -3.84 -14.79 3.17
C LEU A 123 -3.90 -13.40 2.57
N ARG A 124 -3.43 -13.25 1.33
CA ARG A 124 -3.52 -11.99 0.60
C ARG A 124 -4.75 -11.95 -0.28
N VAL A 125 -5.53 -10.89 -0.18
CA VAL A 125 -6.76 -10.67 -0.94
C VAL A 125 -6.71 -9.31 -1.62
N ALA A 126 -7.20 -9.23 -2.86
CA ALA A 126 -7.21 -7.97 -3.60
C ALA A 126 -8.38 -7.08 -3.16
N ASN A 127 -8.10 -5.82 -2.84
CA ASN A 127 -9.10 -4.90 -2.28
C ASN A 127 -10.22 -4.63 -3.28
N ARG A 128 -11.47 -4.68 -2.81
CA ARG A 128 -12.63 -4.28 -3.61
C ARG A 128 -12.74 -2.77 -3.53
N LEU A 129 -12.61 -2.09 -4.66
CA LEU A 129 -12.60 -0.63 -4.64
C LEU A 129 -13.97 0.03 -4.68
N ARG A 130 -15.06 -0.71 -4.89
CA ARG A 130 -16.39 -0.10 -5.05
C ARG A 130 -17.46 -1.08 -4.61
N HIS A 131 -18.02 -0.89 -3.41
CA HIS A 131 -19.40 -1.27 -3.22
C HIS A 131 -20.25 -0.41 -4.17
N ALA A 132 -21.18 -1.02 -4.90
CA ALA A 132 -22.04 -0.32 -5.87
C ALA A 132 -22.76 0.92 -5.28
N LEU A 133 -22.94 0.96 -3.96
CA LEU A 133 -23.62 2.02 -3.21
C LEU A 133 -22.76 3.27 -2.94
N LEU A 134 -21.43 3.21 -3.09
CA LEU A 134 -20.51 4.34 -2.81
C LEU A 134 -19.90 4.95 -4.08
N SER A 135 -20.43 4.61 -5.27
CA SER A 135 -19.93 5.14 -6.54
C SER A 135 -20.36 6.59 -6.78
N VAL A 136 -19.73 7.54 -6.09
CA VAL A 136 -19.83 8.96 -6.46
C VAL A 136 -19.04 9.18 -7.75
N LYS A 137 -19.70 9.68 -8.80
CA LYS A 137 -19.04 10.08 -10.05
C LYS A 137 -17.99 11.15 -9.71
N PRO A 138 -16.76 11.07 -10.24
CA PRO A 138 -15.77 12.11 -10.01
C PRO A 138 -16.32 13.43 -10.55
N SER A 139 -16.50 14.41 -9.66
CA SER A 139 -16.86 15.77 -10.02
C SER A 139 -15.73 16.39 -10.84
N SER A 140 -16.01 16.68 -12.10
CA SER A 140 -15.14 17.47 -12.97
C SER A 140 -15.14 18.91 -12.49
N HIS A 141 -14.16 19.28 -11.67
CA HIS A 141 -13.85 20.69 -11.45
C HIS A 141 -13.12 21.23 -12.68
N THR A 142 -13.87 21.70 -13.66
CA THR A 142 -13.36 22.63 -14.66
C THR A 142 -13.32 24.01 -14.01
N THR A 143 -12.11 24.48 -13.70
CA THR A 143 -11.84 25.88 -13.36
C THR A 143 -12.30 26.76 -14.52
N GLN A 144 -13.40 27.49 -14.34
CA GLN A 144 -13.74 28.60 -15.23
C GLN A 144 -13.09 29.89 -14.72
N PRO A 145 -12.40 30.66 -15.57
CA PRO A 145 -11.86 31.95 -15.19
C PRO A 145 -12.97 33.00 -15.06
N ILE A 146 -12.84 33.80 -14.01
CA ILE A 146 -13.72 34.92 -13.65
C ILE A 146 -13.45 36.08 -14.63
N THR A 147 -14.47 36.52 -15.37
CA THR A 147 -14.55 37.90 -15.87
C THR A 147 -15.95 38.47 -15.62
N SER A 148 -15.95 39.66 -15.04
CA SER A 148 -17.09 40.48 -14.63
C SER A 148 -17.75 41.19 -15.81
N SER A 149 -19.08 41.30 -15.82
CA SER A 149 -19.84 42.56 -16.01
C SER A 149 -21.33 42.31 -16.30
N ALA A 150 -22.12 43.36 -16.10
CA ALA A 150 -23.50 43.37 -15.66
C ALA A 150 -24.58 43.22 -16.75
N THR A 151 -25.78 42.92 -16.26
CA THR A 151 -27.08 42.98 -16.92
C THR A 151 -27.37 44.32 -17.61
N GLY A 152 -27.85 44.26 -18.86
CA GLY A 152 -28.39 45.36 -19.64
C GLY A 152 -29.06 44.84 -20.91
N VAL A 153 -30.15 45.48 -21.32
CA VAL A 153 -31.27 44.96 -22.13
C VAL A 153 -31.15 45.34 -23.62
N ASN A 154 -31.87 44.59 -24.48
CA ASN A 154 -32.42 44.91 -25.81
C ASN A 154 -31.78 44.30 -27.08
N ALA A 155 -32.70 43.81 -27.93
CA ALA A 155 -32.59 43.12 -29.23
C ALA A 155 -32.48 44.11 -30.42
N PRO A 156 -32.76 43.69 -31.68
CA PRO A 156 -32.10 42.70 -32.55
C PRO A 156 -31.65 43.32 -33.89
N GLU A 157 -30.77 42.68 -34.70
CA GLU A 157 -30.73 42.86 -36.17
C GLU A 157 -29.78 41.87 -36.89
N SER A 158 -29.88 41.86 -38.22
CA SER A 158 -29.84 40.75 -39.19
C SER A 158 -28.52 40.46 -39.93
N SER A 159 -28.54 39.36 -40.71
CA SER A 159 -27.86 39.05 -41.99
C SER A 159 -26.47 38.38 -42.03
N GLU A 160 -26.48 37.08 -42.39
CA GLU A 160 -25.75 36.30 -43.44
C GLU A 160 -24.35 36.69 -43.99
N PRO A 161 -23.59 35.71 -44.55
CA PRO A 161 -22.13 35.64 -44.52
C PRO A 161 -21.44 35.94 -45.87
N LEU A 162 -20.10 36.14 -45.87
CA LEU A 162 -19.29 36.18 -47.11
C LEU A 162 -17.88 35.61 -46.94
N ILE A 163 -17.41 35.02 -48.04
CA ILE A 163 -16.25 34.14 -48.26
C ILE A 163 -15.08 34.90 -48.91
N SER A 164 -13.87 34.30 -48.83
CA SER A 164 -12.65 34.49 -49.66
C SER A 164 -11.68 35.57 -49.15
N THR A 165 -10.34 35.47 -49.23
CA THR A 165 -9.37 34.87 -50.17
C THR A 165 -8.01 34.76 -49.41
N ALA A 166 -7.28 33.65 -49.46
CA ALA A 166 -6.22 33.27 -50.42
C ALA A 166 -4.83 33.93 -50.23
N ALA A 167 -3.80 33.10 -50.48
CA ALA A 167 -2.35 33.34 -50.64
C ALA A 167 -1.48 33.35 -49.36
N LEU A 168 -0.24 32.84 -49.31
CA LEU A 168 0.58 31.81 -49.98
C LEU A 168 2.02 32.10 -49.50
N SER A 169 2.82 31.05 -49.29
CA SER A 169 4.29 30.95 -49.09
C SER A 169 4.66 30.39 -47.71
N GLY A 170 5.48 29.36 -47.54
CA GLY A 170 6.28 28.54 -48.43
C GLY A 170 7.42 27.94 -47.58
N GLY A 171 7.73 26.65 -47.71
CA GLY A 171 8.98 26.07 -47.18
C GLY A 171 8.85 24.75 -46.43
N GLN A 172 9.23 23.67 -47.11
CA GLN A 172 9.25 22.25 -46.70
C GLN A 172 10.20 21.95 -45.52
N LYS A 173 9.87 20.91 -44.73
CA LYS A 173 10.71 19.68 -44.61
C LYS A 173 9.99 18.55 -43.86
N THR A 174 9.94 17.42 -44.57
CA THR A 174 9.59 16.05 -44.20
C THR A 174 10.35 15.49 -42.99
N ALA A 175 9.66 14.73 -42.12
CA ALA A 175 10.15 13.44 -41.62
C ALA A 175 9.03 12.66 -40.93
N LEU A 176 8.72 11.51 -41.53
CA LEU A 176 7.89 10.43 -40.99
C LEU A 176 8.60 9.82 -39.77
N THR A 177 7.90 9.69 -38.65
CA THR A 177 8.12 8.64 -37.63
C THR A 177 6.92 8.63 -36.69
N ALA A 178 5.85 7.98 -37.13
CA ALA A 178 4.79 7.55 -36.24
C ALA A 178 5.32 6.39 -35.38
N SER A 179 5.87 6.70 -34.20
CA SER A 179 6.11 5.69 -33.18
C SER A 179 4.76 5.31 -32.58
N MET A 180 4.35 4.07 -32.83
CA MET A 180 3.21 3.45 -32.17
C MET A 180 3.50 3.36 -30.68
N GLN A 181 3.02 4.33 -29.92
CA GLN A 181 3.01 4.30 -28.48
C GLN A 181 1.88 3.34 -28.07
N ALA A 182 2.23 2.08 -27.82
CA ALA A 182 1.32 1.12 -27.21
C ALA A 182 0.89 1.67 -25.84
N SER A 183 -0.34 2.19 -25.77
CA SER A 183 -0.96 2.64 -24.54
C SER A 183 -1.21 1.44 -23.65
N THR A 184 -0.29 1.22 -22.70
CA THR A 184 -0.61 0.41 -21.53
C THR A 184 -1.86 1.01 -20.88
N PRO A 185 -2.89 0.21 -20.52
CA PRO A 185 -4.08 0.76 -19.90
C PRO A 185 -3.65 1.47 -18.61
N THR A 186 -4.03 2.73 -18.44
CA THR A 186 -3.77 3.51 -17.23
C THR A 186 -4.61 2.94 -16.09
N VAL A 187 -4.15 1.84 -15.48
CA VAL A 187 -4.82 1.22 -14.34
C VAL A 187 -4.66 2.14 -13.14
N ASP A 188 -5.79 2.53 -12.54
CA ASP A 188 -5.81 3.28 -11.29
C ASP A 188 -4.99 2.52 -10.23
N PRO A 189 -3.95 3.13 -9.62
CA PRO A 189 -3.07 2.43 -8.68
C PRO A 189 -3.82 1.91 -7.45
N GLU A 190 -4.95 2.51 -7.12
CA GLU A 190 -5.83 2.08 -6.03
C GLU A 190 -6.42 0.67 -6.27
N ARG A 191 -6.66 0.27 -7.54
CA ARG A 191 -7.21 -1.05 -7.89
C ARG A 191 -6.23 -2.19 -7.68
N LEU A 192 -4.95 -1.85 -7.53
CA LEU A 192 -3.86 -2.81 -7.40
C LEU A 192 -3.49 -3.06 -5.93
N LYS A 193 -4.17 -2.43 -4.99
CA LYS A 193 -3.93 -2.62 -3.56
C LYS A 193 -4.50 -3.94 -3.08
N HIS A 194 -3.72 -4.64 -2.26
CA HIS A 194 -4.13 -5.90 -1.65
C HIS A 194 -3.96 -5.82 -0.13
N SER A 195 -4.89 -6.42 0.60
CA SER A 195 -4.82 -6.56 2.06
C SER A 195 -4.37 -7.98 2.43
N ILE A 196 -3.79 -8.11 3.62
CA ILE A 196 -3.29 -9.36 4.17
C ILE A 196 -4.11 -9.69 5.41
N TYR A 197 -4.81 -10.81 5.37
CA TYR A 197 -5.40 -11.43 6.54
C TYR A 197 -4.33 -12.26 7.25
N LEU A 198 -4.23 -12.11 8.56
CA LEU A 198 -3.30 -12.83 9.43
C LEU A 198 -4.11 -13.68 10.39
N GLY A 199 -4.02 -15.00 10.24
CA GLY A 199 -4.61 -15.94 11.18
C GLY A 199 -3.66 -16.16 12.35
N THR A 200 -4.18 -16.02 13.57
CA THR A 200 -3.38 -16.15 14.79
C THR A 200 -3.66 -17.44 15.54
N GLN A 201 -2.71 -17.85 16.39
CA GLN A 201 -2.84 -19.04 17.23
C GLN A 201 -4.04 -18.98 18.19
N SER A 202 -4.50 -17.79 18.58
CA SER A 202 -5.69 -17.62 19.43
C SER A 202 -7.01 -17.77 18.69
N GLY A 203 -6.99 -17.99 17.36
CA GLY A 203 -8.18 -18.04 16.51
C GLY A 203 -8.69 -16.68 16.04
N ALA A 204 -8.04 -15.58 16.44
CA ALA A 204 -8.35 -14.25 15.92
C ALA A 204 -7.76 -14.07 14.51
N VAL A 205 -8.46 -13.27 13.69
CA VAL A 205 -8.01 -12.89 12.34
C VAL A 205 -7.78 -11.39 12.33
N PHE A 206 -6.57 -10.96 11.99
CA PHE A 206 -6.22 -9.54 11.83
C PHE A 206 -6.13 -9.18 10.35
N LEU A 207 -6.48 -7.95 10.02
CA LEU A 207 -6.37 -7.42 8.66
C LEU A 207 -5.30 -6.32 8.62
N LEU A 208 -4.37 -6.44 7.68
CA LEU A 208 -3.36 -5.44 7.40
C LEU A 208 -3.52 -4.95 5.96
N GLY A 209 -3.86 -3.68 5.78
CA GLY A 209 -4.13 -3.09 4.47
C GLY A 209 -3.28 -1.84 4.20
N PRO A 210 -2.91 -1.57 2.94
CA PRO A 210 -2.24 -0.33 2.54
C PRO A 210 -3.20 0.86 2.58
N LEU A 211 -2.74 1.98 3.15
CA LEU A 211 -3.48 3.24 3.21
C LEU A 211 -2.80 4.30 2.35
N ARG A 212 -3.59 5.23 1.80
CA ARG A 212 -3.05 6.41 1.10
C ARG A 212 -2.35 7.33 2.09
N ASP A 213 -1.18 7.87 1.75
CA ASP A 213 -0.38 8.74 2.64
C ASP A 213 -1.18 9.90 3.25
N LYS A 214 -2.03 10.55 2.44
CA LYS A 214 -2.92 11.64 2.92
C LYS A 214 -3.97 11.15 3.91
N MET A 215 -4.57 9.99 3.65
CA MET A 215 -5.57 9.38 4.53
C MET A 215 -4.93 8.88 5.82
N TYR A 216 -3.78 8.21 5.74
CA TYR A 216 -3.00 7.78 6.90
C TYR A 216 -2.64 8.96 7.82
N SER A 217 -2.16 10.08 7.26
CA SER A 217 -1.80 11.27 8.04
C SER A 217 -3.01 11.83 8.80
N ARG A 218 -4.17 11.89 8.15
CA ARG A 218 -5.44 12.32 8.75
C ARG A 218 -5.91 11.38 9.87
N LEU A 219 -5.97 10.09 9.58
CA LEU A 219 -6.39 9.06 10.53
C LEU A 219 -5.44 8.97 11.73
N ARG A 220 -4.14 9.17 11.54
CA ARG A 220 -3.14 9.17 12.62
C ARG A 220 -3.33 10.32 13.61
N ILE A 221 -3.72 11.51 13.14
CA ILE A 221 -4.05 12.64 14.01
C ILE A 221 -5.31 12.32 14.81
N THR A 222 -6.32 11.76 14.16
CA THR A 222 -7.57 11.33 14.82
C THR A 222 -7.32 10.23 15.85
N GLU A 223 -6.50 9.23 15.54
CA GLU A 223 -6.06 8.17 16.46
C GLU A 223 -5.45 8.78 17.73
N LYS A 224 -4.54 9.75 17.60
CA LYS A 224 -3.93 10.44 18.75
C LYS A 224 -5.00 11.11 19.63
N ASN A 225 -5.95 11.82 19.03
CA ASN A 225 -7.01 12.50 19.78
C ASN A 225 -7.98 11.50 20.44
N LEU A 226 -8.25 10.36 19.80
CA LEU A 226 -9.06 9.28 20.37
C LEU A 226 -8.39 8.63 21.58
N ILE A 227 -7.06 8.43 21.54
CA ILE A 227 -6.30 7.93 22.68
C ILE A 227 -6.47 8.86 23.90
N HIS A 228 -6.42 10.18 23.69
CA HIS A 228 -6.63 11.15 24.76
C HIS A 228 -8.08 11.18 25.27
N HIS A 229 -9.05 10.94 24.40
CA HIS A 229 -10.47 10.94 24.77
C HIS A 229 -10.85 9.69 25.60
N PHE A 230 -10.45 8.50 25.15
CA PHE A 230 -10.75 7.24 25.86
C PHE A 230 -9.86 6.99 27.08
N GLY A 231 -8.67 7.60 27.11
CA GLY A 231 -7.69 7.35 28.16
C GLY A 231 -7.11 5.93 28.13
N PRO A 232 -6.32 5.56 29.16
CA PRO A 232 -5.76 4.22 29.26
C PRO A 232 -6.84 3.20 29.63
N THR A 233 -6.95 2.13 28.85
CA THR A 233 -7.80 0.97 29.20
C THR A 233 -7.00 0.05 30.12
N CYS A 234 -7.51 -0.25 31.31
CA CYS A 234 -6.81 -1.09 32.31
C CYS A 234 -5.39 -0.58 32.67
N GLY A 235 -5.18 0.74 32.68
CA GLY A 235 -3.86 1.35 32.96
C GLY A 235 -2.87 1.29 31.80
N MET A 236 -3.25 0.69 30.67
CA MET A 236 -2.44 0.65 29.45
C MET A 236 -2.94 1.63 28.40
N LEU A 237 -2.00 2.30 27.74
CA LEU A 237 -2.32 3.09 26.56
C LEU A 237 -2.59 2.15 25.38
N PRO A 238 -3.70 2.29 24.63
CA PRO A 238 -4.01 1.44 23.47
C PRO A 238 -2.85 1.37 22.46
N LYS A 239 -2.16 2.48 22.19
CA LYS A 239 -1.01 2.48 21.28
C LYS A 239 0.15 1.58 21.75
N SER A 240 0.31 1.42 23.07
CA SER A 240 1.43 0.68 23.64
C SER A 240 1.33 -0.82 23.39
N CYS A 241 0.13 -1.38 23.21
CA CYS A 241 0.00 -2.82 22.94
C CYS A 241 0.39 -3.17 21.50
N TRP A 242 0.33 -2.20 20.57
CA TRP A 242 0.68 -2.37 19.17
C TRP A 242 2.12 -1.99 18.83
N ASN A 243 2.88 -1.45 19.78
CA ASN A 243 4.27 -1.08 19.55
C ASN A 243 5.13 -2.32 19.33
N TYR A 244 5.93 -2.26 18.27
CA TYR A 244 6.96 -3.26 17.99
C TYR A 244 7.86 -3.47 19.22
N ARG A 245 8.11 -4.73 19.57
CA ARG A 245 8.97 -5.10 20.69
C ARG A 245 10.05 -6.07 20.23
N SER A 246 11.28 -5.56 20.17
CA SER A 246 12.44 -6.41 19.88
C SER A 246 12.81 -7.27 21.10
N PRO A 247 13.09 -8.57 20.93
CA PRO A 247 13.63 -9.39 22.02
C PRO A 247 15.08 -9.05 22.36
N LEU A 248 15.84 -8.58 21.37
CA LEU A 248 17.23 -8.21 21.50
C LEU A 248 17.43 -6.74 21.06
N PRO A 249 18.40 -6.01 21.63
CA PRO A 249 18.74 -4.68 21.14
C PRO A 249 19.12 -4.73 19.64
N GLU A 250 18.36 -4.03 18.80
CA GLU A 250 18.62 -3.90 17.37
C GLU A 250 19.24 -2.53 17.07
N LEU A 251 20.19 -2.46 16.14
CA LEU A 251 20.72 -1.19 15.60
C LEU A 251 19.74 -0.53 14.61
N ALA A 252 18.44 -0.77 14.77
CA ALA A 252 17.37 -0.25 13.95
C ALA A 252 16.24 0.26 14.85
N ASN A 253 15.84 1.51 14.64
CA ASN A 253 14.75 2.10 15.38
C ASN A 253 13.41 1.54 14.89
N PRO A 254 12.42 1.36 15.78
CA PRO A 254 11.05 1.11 15.36
C PRO A 254 10.51 2.26 14.49
N CYS A 255 9.65 1.95 13.51
CA CYS A 255 9.16 2.92 12.53
C CYS A 255 7.69 3.35 12.77
N GLY A 256 6.86 2.49 13.38
CA GLY A 256 5.54 2.79 13.90
C GLY A 256 4.50 3.29 12.88
N GLN A 257 4.72 3.06 11.58
CA GLN A 257 3.91 3.58 10.47
C GLN A 257 2.60 2.79 10.23
N VAL A 258 1.87 2.52 11.31
CA VAL A 258 0.62 1.72 11.29
C VAL A 258 -0.44 2.44 12.10
N ALA A 259 -1.63 2.60 11.52
CA ALA A 259 -2.78 3.20 12.19
C ALA A 259 -3.65 2.08 12.81
N ASP A 260 -4.15 2.31 14.02
CA ASP A 260 -5.02 1.37 14.72
C ASP A 260 -6.47 1.51 14.23
N ALA A 261 -6.93 0.54 13.43
CA ALA A 261 -8.29 0.53 12.90
C ALA A 261 -9.35 0.27 13.97
N ASP A 262 -9.05 -0.54 15.00
CA ASP A 262 -10.00 -0.86 16.07
C ASP A 262 -10.33 0.40 16.87
N LEU A 263 -9.32 1.23 17.14
CA LEU A 263 -9.52 2.51 17.80
C LEU A 263 -10.30 3.49 16.91
N LEU A 264 -10.01 3.52 15.61
CA LEU A 264 -10.72 4.38 14.65
C LEU A 264 -12.20 3.99 14.55
N TRP A 265 -12.54 2.71 14.58
CA TRP A 265 -13.95 2.27 14.58
C TRP A 265 -14.72 2.73 15.80
N ARG A 266 -14.06 2.86 16.97
CA ARG A 266 -14.71 3.42 18.17
C ARG A 266 -15.17 4.85 17.95
N TYR A 267 -14.56 5.61 17.05
CA TYR A 267 -15.04 6.95 16.70
C TYR A 267 -16.50 6.94 16.26
N LEU A 268 -16.95 5.90 15.55
CA LEU A 268 -18.33 5.79 15.06
C LEU A 268 -19.34 5.58 16.19
N VAL A 269 -18.90 5.05 17.33
CA VAL A 269 -19.74 4.76 18.51
C VAL A 269 -19.91 6.00 19.41
N ILE A 270 -19.01 6.98 19.31
CA ILE A 270 -19.00 8.18 20.15
C ILE A 270 -20.23 9.09 19.85
N PRO A 271 -20.85 9.71 20.87
CA PRO A 271 -21.90 10.71 20.69
C PRO A 271 -21.50 11.86 19.76
N HIS A 272 -22.46 12.41 19.01
CA HIS A 272 -22.20 13.42 17.98
C HIS A 272 -21.45 14.66 18.49
N SER A 273 -21.77 15.15 19.68
CA SER A 273 -21.10 16.32 20.29
C SER A 273 -19.61 16.07 20.50
N GLN A 274 -19.25 14.90 21.02
CA GLN A 274 -17.86 14.51 21.27
C GLN A 274 -17.11 14.23 19.95
N ARG A 275 -17.77 13.63 18.95
CA ARG A 275 -17.19 13.48 17.61
C ARG A 275 -16.80 14.82 17.00
N LEU A 276 -17.68 15.83 17.11
CA LEU A 276 -17.40 17.18 16.59
C LEU A 276 -16.21 17.84 17.30
N GLU A 277 -16.08 17.64 18.62
CA GLU A 277 -14.94 18.15 19.39
C GLU A 277 -13.62 17.50 18.94
N ILE A 278 -13.62 16.17 18.77
CA ILE A 278 -12.45 15.42 18.27
C ILE A 278 -12.10 15.88 16.85
N ALA A 279 -13.09 16.02 15.96
CA ALA A 279 -12.87 16.50 14.59
C ALA A 279 -12.25 17.90 14.56
N ARG A 280 -12.76 18.83 15.38
CA ARG A 280 -12.17 20.17 15.55
C ARG A 280 -10.74 20.11 16.06
N LYS A 281 -10.45 19.28 17.07
CA LYS A 281 -9.09 19.07 17.60
C LYS A 281 -8.14 18.47 16.56
N SER A 282 -8.66 17.61 15.67
CA SER A 282 -7.90 17.01 14.57
C SER A 282 -7.69 17.97 13.39
N GLY A 283 -8.36 19.12 13.35
CA GLY A 283 -8.33 20.05 12.22
C GLY A 283 -8.99 19.49 10.95
N GLN A 284 -9.96 18.60 11.11
CA GLN A 284 -10.63 17.90 10.01
C GLN A 284 -12.15 18.06 10.09
N SER A 285 -12.85 17.90 8.97
CA SER A 285 -14.32 17.86 8.97
C SER A 285 -14.81 16.55 9.58
N LEU A 286 -15.95 16.61 10.28
CA LEU A 286 -16.62 15.44 10.84
C LEU A 286 -16.91 14.40 9.74
N GLU A 287 -17.48 14.87 8.62
CA GLU A 287 -17.80 14.06 7.45
C GLU A 287 -16.55 13.45 6.83
N GLY A 288 -15.45 14.21 6.70
CA GLY A 288 -14.21 13.70 6.10
C GLY A 288 -13.60 12.54 6.89
N ILE A 289 -13.65 12.58 8.23
CA ILE A 289 -13.19 11.45 9.06
C ILE A 289 -14.12 10.24 8.88
N MET A 290 -15.44 10.47 8.81
CA MET A 290 -16.41 9.39 8.61
C MET A 290 -16.26 8.74 7.23
N ASP A 291 -16.03 9.53 6.18
CA ASP A 291 -15.78 9.07 4.83
C ASP A 291 -14.50 8.23 4.75
N ASP A 292 -13.42 8.67 5.40
CA ASP A 292 -12.16 7.90 5.46
C ASP A 292 -12.34 6.54 6.15
N ILE A 293 -13.10 6.48 7.25
CA ILE A 293 -13.40 5.22 7.94
C ILE A 293 -14.33 4.35 7.11
N ALA A 294 -15.30 4.93 6.42
CA ALA A 294 -16.21 4.22 5.51
C ALA A 294 -15.45 3.64 4.31
N GLU A 295 -14.51 4.38 3.74
CA GLU A 295 -13.62 3.89 2.67
C GLU A 295 -12.79 2.70 3.16
N LEU A 296 -12.20 2.79 4.36
CA LEU A 296 -11.46 1.68 4.96
C LEU A 296 -12.32 0.42 5.07
N ASN A 297 -13.54 0.55 5.60
CA ASN A 297 -14.48 -0.56 5.72
C ASN A 297 -14.90 -1.14 4.38
N ALA A 298 -15.16 -0.28 3.38
CA ALA A 298 -15.53 -0.73 2.05
C ALA A 298 -14.42 -1.58 1.41
N THR A 299 -13.15 -1.25 1.68
CA THR A 299 -12.00 -2.01 1.14
C THR A 299 -11.73 -3.34 1.85
N SER A 300 -12.14 -3.49 3.13
CA SER A 300 -11.90 -4.68 3.95
C SER A 300 -13.02 -5.74 3.89
N LEU A 301 -14.17 -5.39 3.30
CA LEU A 301 -15.33 -6.27 3.15
C LEU A 301 -15.14 -7.28 2.00
N HIS A 302 -14.51 -8.41 2.34
CA HIS A 302 -14.30 -9.53 1.42
C HIS A 302 -15.15 -10.76 1.72
N PHE A 303 -15.27 -11.10 3.01
CA PHE A 303 -15.92 -12.30 3.53
C PHE A 303 -17.17 -11.92 4.32
#